data_AF-U6F752-F1
#
_entry.id   AF-U6F752-F1
#
_cell.length_a   1.000
_cell.length_b   1.000
_cell.length_c   1.000
_cell.angle_alpha   90.00
_cell.angle_beta   90.00
_cell.angle_gamma   90.00
#
_symmetry.space_group_name_H-M   'P 1'
#
loop_
_entity.id
_entity.type
_entity.pdbx_description
1 polymer ?
#
loop_
_entity_poly.entity_id
_entity_poly.type
_entity_poly.pdbx_seq_one_letter_code
_entity_poly.pdbx_strand_id
1 'polypeptide(L)'
;MVNKKSIDNLLKKKKYKGEQLGRILLLTLVDQIYNRPPRAPIDQLSQMINNLANGYEGSVYNTYVNIYAEMADAYNAIQASAVQAYLGLTNIKLNLSVMTRAAASQKMKMEKPVTITERQYRRYQTKYKKFIKEAADKYKNEQHTVLDYLLSRLEAIFIYFDDEPDEDELKKLNSKYKNIAAILEQYKHETISLKWDAPIRKIYKKHNANDVKIQQFNYQLVLDNIIHSTLYDNKIKDQLDNLKEDTVEDVKTNLDAIYLMAKFSKEMDTNEASKYALNKVGLKFDELEEIENEPEKELPDPITKRDIFDYYIFDMAVFDPDNQKYNRIDAEDVQTLNDFYKAELMDMLKATSKDLIKESPNLESLISINDPEDLDRVLTGKELAKAGDSFYKDMTSVTTLKDDPDYGMWNVFPKQDQKRARQYGFSVFHGAADDYTKAGEYYFTQTKKEEDQLFMDELDIYTSSSDQLDQSYEMIEKYFKEYQAYCKFVDGLAKFADSKEVKDFKLIPEQTNVLNEIDNIQALRNLVLSQLKGALSAADYRKYSKCIKDIYSLPDPDKKRIAESTDNQVASYIARIFSWRSETENKPVITSVLFDDIAEGNVDD
;
A
#
# COMPACT_ATOMS: atom_id res chain seq x y z
N MET A 1 17.02 46.36 3.96
CA MET A 1 17.91 47.38 3.35
C MET A 1 18.23 48.46 4.36
N VAL A 2 19.49 48.59 4.76
CA VAL A 2 19.94 49.76 5.55
C VAL A 2 20.06 50.94 4.58
N ASN A 3 19.26 51.98 4.80
CA ASN A 3 19.22 53.17 3.94
C ASN A 3 20.60 53.85 3.92
N LYS A 4 21.12 54.25 2.74
CA LYS A 4 22.40 54.99 2.61
C LYS A 4 22.50 56.17 3.59
N LYS A 5 21.37 56.84 3.86
CA LYS A 5 21.26 57.93 4.85
C LYS A 5 21.50 57.52 6.32
N SER A 6 21.26 56.26 6.71
CA SER A 6 21.50 55.80 8.09
C SER A 6 22.96 55.42 8.35
N ILE A 7 23.68 54.95 7.33
CA ILE A 7 25.12 54.68 7.40
C ILE A 7 25.91 56.00 7.47
N ASP A 8 25.56 57.00 6.65
CA ASP A 8 26.19 58.34 6.71
C ASP A 8 25.95 59.05 8.06
N ASN A 9 24.83 58.78 8.73
CA ASN A 9 24.55 59.28 10.07
C ASN A 9 25.25 58.46 11.17
N LEU A 10 25.45 57.16 10.96
CA LEU A 10 26.25 56.32 11.83
C LEU A 10 27.71 56.78 11.79
N LEU A 11 28.32 56.95 10.62
CA LEU A 11 29.71 57.40 10.40
C LEU A 11 30.02 58.80 10.98
N LYS A 12 29.00 59.60 11.28
CA LYS A 12 29.13 60.91 11.96
C LYS A 12 29.23 60.81 13.49
N LYS A 13 29.01 59.64 14.10
CA LYS A 13 29.22 59.43 15.54
C LYS A 13 30.70 59.48 15.88
N LYS A 14 31.06 60.26 16.91
CA LYS A 14 32.44 60.37 17.40
C LYS A 14 32.92 59.17 18.23
N LYS A 15 32.00 58.37 18.79
CA LYS A 15 32.30 57.24 19.67
C LYS A 15 31.31 56.09 19.47
N TYR A 16 31.81 54.86 19.36
CA TYR A 16 31.00 53.63 19.31
C TYR A 16 31.25 52.71 20.51
N LYS A 17 30.24 51.91 20.84
CA LYS A 17 30.38 50.77 21.77
C LYS A 17 30.87 49.54 21.01
N GLY A 18 31.72 48.74 21.63
CA GLY A 18 32.27 47.51 21.06
C GLY A 18 31.18 46.50 20.71
N GLU A 19 30.18 46.37 21.58
CA GLU A 19 29.00 45.53 21.35
C GLU A 19 28.22 45.93 20.08
N GLN A 20 28.04 47.23 19.83
CA GLN A 20 27.32 47.70 18.64
C GLN A 20 28.06 47.34 17.35
N LEU A 21 29.39 47.50 17.33
CA LEU A 21 30.21 47.15 16.17
C LEU A 21 30.35 45.62 16.03
N GLY A 22 30.44 44.90 17.14
CA GLY A 22 30.50 43.43 17.17
C GLY A 22 29.22 42.78 16.65
N ARG A 23 28.04 43.29 17.02
CA ARG A 23 26.76 42.85 16.43
C ARG A 23 26.73 43.09 14.92
N ILE A 24 27.20 44.26 14.43
CA ILE A 24 27.28 44.54 12.99
C ILE A 24 28.21 43.54 12.28
N LEU A 25 29.35 43.18 12.89
CA LEU A 25 30.29 42.20 12.36
C LEU A 25 29.63 40.82 12.21
N LEU A 26 28.95 40.32 13.24
CA LEU A 26 28.26 39.03 13.18
C LEU A 26 27.12 39.02 12.14
N LEU A 27 26.34 40.10 12.06
CA LEU A 27 25.27 40.21 11.04
C LEU A 27 25.84 40.33 9.62
N THR A 28 27.03 40.90 9.49
CA THR A 28 27.74 40.93 8.20
C THR A 28 28.15 39.52 7.77
N LEU A 29 28.56 38.66 8.71
CA LEU A 29 28.83 37.25 8.42
C LEU A 29 27.56 36.50 7.97
N VAL A 30 26.43 36.71 8.64
CA VAL A 30 25.13 36.16 8.21
C VAL A 30 24.85 36.55 6.75
N ASP A 31 24.94 37.84 6.44
CA ASP A 31 24.69 38.32 5.08
C ASP A 31 25.68 37.73 4.06
N GLN A 32 26.96 37.59 4.43
CA GLN A 32 27.98 36.96 3.57
C GLN A 32 27.66 35.50 3.26
N ILE A 33 27.28 34.70 4.26
CA ILE A 33 26.92 33.28 4.07
C ILE A 33 25.75 33.14 3.09
N TYR A 34 24.79 34.08 3.12
CA TYR A 34 23.64 34.08 2.22
C TYR A 34 23.84 34.89 0.93
N ASN A 35 25.07 35.27 0.58
CA ASN A 35 25.39 36.09 -0.59
C ASN A 35 24.58 37.41 -0.67
N ARG A 36 24.24 37.98 0.49
CA ARG A 36 23.56 39.27 0.64
C ARG A 36 24.60 40.40 0.75
N PRO A 37 24.26 41.63 0.37
CA PRO A 37 25.15 42.77 0.57
C PRO A 37 25.49 42.94 2.06
N PRO A 38 26.77 43.15 2.43
CA PRO A 38 27.18 43.28 3.82
C PRO A 38 26.53 44.50 4.47
N ARG A 39 26.17 44.39 5.76
CA ARG A 39 25.55 45.50 6.52
C ARG A 39 26.42 46.75 6.57
N ALA A 40 27.74 46.57 6.56
CA ALA A 40 28.71 47.65 6.44
C ALA A 40 29.89 47.21 5.54
N PRO A 41 30.31 48.06 4.58
CA PRO A 41 31.57 47.87 3.85
C PRO A 41 32.77 47.83 4.81
N ILE A 42 33.78 47.02 4.47
CA ILE A 42 35.00 46.81 5.28
C ILE A 42 35.71 48.14 5.62
N ASP A 43 35.80 49.06 4.65
CA ASP A 43 36.44 50.36 4.83
C ASP A 43 35.70 51.24 5.87
N GLN A 44 34.37 51.13 5.91
CA GLN A 44 33.53 51.85 6.85
C GLN A 44 33.58 51.23 8.25
N LEU A 45 33.61 49.89 8.33
CA LEU A 45 33.82 49.14 9.57
C LEU A 45 35.16 49.51 10.23
N SER A 46 36.22 49.61 9.43
CA SER A 46 37.56 50.03 9.89
C SER A 46 37.57 51.44 10.48
N GLN A 47 36.85 52.38 9.87
CA GLN A 47 36.70 53.74 10.40
C GLN A 47 35.89 53.80 11.70
N MET A 48 34.89 52.92 11.85
CA MET A 48 34.10 52.83 13.08
C MET A 48 34.91 52.24 14.24
N ILE A 49 35.76 51.24 13.96
CA ILE A 49 36.68 50.61 14.93
C ILE A 49 37.67 51.64 15.49
N ASN A 50 38.25 52.48 14.63
CA ASN A 50 39.18 53.53 15.05
C ASN A 50 38.54 54.60 15.96
N ASN A 51 37.21 54.64 16.06
CA ASN A 51 36.43 55.56 16.88
C ASN A 51 35.71 54.83 18.05
N LEU A 52 36.26 53.72 18.55
CA LEU A 52 35.77 53.08 19.77
C LEU A 52 35.92 54.00 21.00
N ALA A 53 34.98 53.92 21.94
CA ALA A 53 34.87 54.92 23.00
C ALA A 53 36.05 54.92 24.01
N ASN A 54 36.66 53.76 24.24
CA ASN A 54 37.81 53.51 25.12
C ASN A 54 38.39 52.09 24.88
N GLY A 55 39.47 51.73 25.59
CA GLY A 55 40.11 50.41 25.48
C GLY A 55 39.23 49.24 25.93
N TYR A 56 38.33 49.44 26.91
CA TYR A 56 37.38 48.39 27.34
C TYR A 56 36.41 48.02 26.22
N GLU A 57 35.86 49.01 25.51
CA GLU A 57 35.02 48.76 24.32
C GLU A 57 35.81 48.05 23.20
N GLY A 58 37.13 48.28 23.11
CA GLY A 58 38.03 47.50 22.25
C GLY A 58 38.13 46.03 22.64
N SER A 59 38.27 45.72 23.93
CA SER A 59 38.26 44.34 24.42
C SER A 59 36.92 43.65 24.17
N VAL A 60 35.80 44.35 24.39
CA VAL A 60 34.45 43.84 24.06
C VAL A 60 34.34 43.54 22.57
N TYR A 61 34.78 44.46 21.70
CA TYR A 61 34.78 44.22 20.25
C TYR A 61 35.64 43.00 19.86
N ASN A 62 36.82 42.84 20.45
CA ASN A 62 37.70 41.69 20.18
C ASN A 62 37.07 40.34 20.55
N THR A 63 36.23 40.28 21.58
CA THR A 63 35.42 39.08 21.87
C THR A 63 34.50 38.74 20.70
N TYR A 64 33.85 39.73 20.08
CA TYR A 64 33.03 39.51 18.89
C TYR A 64 33.86 39.10 17.66
N VAL A 65 35.10 39.56 17.54
CA VAL A 65 36.03 39.12 16.47
C VAL A 65 36.38 37.63 16.64
N ASN A 66 36.67 37.19 17.86
CA ASN A 66 36.93 35.77 18.14
C ASN A 66 35.69 34.91 17.86
N ILE A 67 34.50 35.37 18.27
CA ILE A 67 33.23 34.72 17.95
C ILE A 67 33.00 34.67 16.44
N TYR A 68 33.29 35.74 15.71
CA TYR A 68 33.15 35.76 14.25
C TYR A 68 34.00 34.68 13.58
N ALA A 69 35.26 34.53 13.99
CA ALA A 69 36.15 33.51 13.45
C ALA A 69 35.63 32.10 13.76
N GLU A 70 35.31 31.84 15.03
CA GLU A 70 34.79 30.54 15.43
C GLU A 70 33.42 30.22 14.84
N MET A 71 32.56 31.21 14.62
CA MET A 71 31.26 31.02 13.98
C MET A 71 31.40 30.58 12.53
N ALA A 72 32.39 31.13 11.80
CA ALA A 72 32.70 30.70 10.45
C ALA A 72 33.22 29.25 10.44
N ASP A 73 34.12 28.90 11.36
CA ASP A 73 34.63 27.53 11.50
C ASP A 73 33.53 26.55 11.92
N ALA A 74 32.68 26.93 12.87
CA ALA A 74 31.51 26.18 13.30
C ALA A 74 30.52 25.94 12.17
N TYR A 75 30.21 26.97 11.38
CA TYR A 75 29.34 26.86 10.21
C TYR A 75 29.92 25.89 9.16
N ASN A 76 31.22 26.01 8.86
CA ASN A 76 31.89 25.12 7.92
C ASN A 76 31.96 23.67 8.43
N ALA A 77 32.21 23.47 9.72
CA ALA A 77 32.26 22.16 10.35
C ALA A 77 30.89 21.47 10.28
N ILE A 78 29.80 22.17 10.59
CA ILE A 78 28.46 21.58 10.51
C ILE A 78 28.02 21.32 9.07
N GLN A 79 28.42 22.16 8.10
CA GLN A 79 28.22 21.86 6.68
C GLN A 79 28.99 20.62 6.26
N ALA A 80 30.26 20.49 6.65
CA ALA A 80 31.05 19.30 6.34
C ALA A 80 30.44 18.04 6.97
N SER A 81 29.93 18.12 8.20
CA SER A 81 29.23 17.03 8.88
C SER A 81 27.92 16.64 8.17
N ALA A 82 27.16 17.63 7.70
CA ALA A 82 25.95 17.39 6.90
C ALA A 82 26.26 16.61 5.62
N VAL A 83 27.37 16.96 4.94
CA VAL A 83 27.83 16.25 3.74
C VAL A 83 28.21 14.79 4.06
N GLN A 84 28.86 14.53 5.20
CA GLN A 84 29.18 13.17 5.62
C GLN A 84 27.93 12.35 5.97
N ALA A 85 26.97 12.94 6.68
CA ALA A 85 25.69 12.28 6.94
C ALA A 85 24.92 11.99 5.66
N TYR A 86 24.89 12.93 4.72
CA TYR A 86 24.29 12.72 3.40
C TYR A 86 24.97 11.57 2.63
N LEU A 87 26.30 11.44 2.72
CA LEU A 87 27.01 10.30 2.14
C LEU A 87 26.60 8.97 2.79
N GLY A 88 26.48 8.93 4.13
CA GLY A 88 25.97 7.77 4.87
C GLY A 88 24.55 7.38 4.43
N LEU A 89 23.66 8.36 4.30
CA LEU A 89 22.30 8.16 3.78
C LEU A 89 22.30 7.64 2.34
N THR A 90 23.17 8.19 1.49
CA THR A 90 23.32 7.74 0.10
C THR A 90 23.76 6.27 0.02
N ASN A 91 24.65 5.82 0.90
CA ASN A 91 25.07 4.41 0.97
C ASN A 91 23.91 3.50 1.40
N ILE A 92 23.14 3.89 2.42
CA ILE A 92 21.93 3.18 2.85
C ILE A 92 20.94 3.05 1.68
N LYS A 93 20.67 4.16 1.00
CA LYS A 93 19.80 4.21 -0.18
C LYS A 93 20.28 3.31 -1.30
N LEU A 94 21.59 3.24 -1.56
CA LEU A 94 22.15 2.38 -2.60
C LEU A 94 21.84 0.91 -2.32
N ASN A 95 22.04 0.45 -1.08
CA ASN A 95 21.73 -0.92 -0.68
C ASN A 95 20.25 -1.25 -0.85
N LEU A 96 19.37 -0.36 -0.37
CA LEU A 96 17.91 -0.49 -0.59
C LEU A 96 17.56 -0.50 -2.09
N SER A 97 18.21 0.32 -2.91
CA SER A 97 17.97 0.38 -4.35
C SER A 97 18.40 -0.89 -5.07
N VAL A 98 19.51 -1.51 -4.66
CA VAL A 98 19.95 -2.82 -5.19
C VAL A 98 18.92 -3.89 -4.84
N MET A 99 18.52 -4.00 -3.56
CA MET A 99 17.48 -4.94 -3.15
C MET A 99 16.16 -4.70 -3.87
N THR A 100 15.75 -3.44 -4.07
CA THR A 100 14.53 -3.09 -4.81
C THR A 100 14.59 -3.64 -6.23
N ARG A 101 15.71 -3.41 -6.94
CA ARG A 101 15.90 -3.88 -8.31
C ARG A 101 15.94 -5.40 -8.39
N ALA A 102 16.59 -6.07 -7.44
CA ALA A 102 16.63 -7.52 -7.36
C ALA A 102 15.21 -8.08 -7.15
N ALA A 103 14.46 -7.55 -6.19
CA ALA A 103 13.08 -7.95 -5.91
C ALA A 103 12.12 -7.68 -7.08
N ALA A 104 12.23 -6.51 -7.71
CA ALA A 104 11.43 -6.16 -8.88
C ALA A 104 11.76 -7.06 -10.09
N SER A 105 13.04 -7.34 -10.33
CA SER A 105 13.48 -8.28 -11.36
C SER A 105 12.95 -9.69 -11.12
N GLN A 106 13.00 -10.17 -9.88
CA GLN A 106 12.45 -11.47 -9.50
C GLN A 106 10.94 -11.53 -9.69
N LYS A 107 10.22 -10.48 -9.24
CA LYS A 107 8.79 -10.35 -9.47
C LYS A 107 8.46 -10.38 -10.97
N MET A 108 9.16 -9.60 -11.79
CA MET A 108 9.00 -9.58 -13.24
C MET A 108 9.25 -10.96 -13.88
N LYS A 109 10.23 -11.74 -13.38
CA LYS A 109 10.45 -13.12 -13.84
C LYS A 109 9.31 -14.05 -13.43
N MET A 110 8.75 -13.88 -12.23
CA MET A 110 7.58 -14.62 -11.76
C MET A 110 6.30 -14.27 -12.54
N GLU A 111 6.24 -13.10 -13.15
CA GLU A 111 5.12 -12.65 -13.98
C GLU A 111 5.25 -13.08 -15.46
N LYS A 112 6.31 -13.81 -15.83
CA LYS A 112 6.46 -14.37 -17.18
C LYS A 112 5.70 -15.70 -17.34
N PRO A 113 5.30 -16.07 -18.57
CA PRO A 113 4.70 -17.37 -18.86
C PRO A 113 5.58 -18.52 -18.36
N VAL A 114 4.96 -19.64 -17.97
CA VAL A 114 5.71 -20.85 -17.58
C VAL A 114 6.38 -21.46 -18.81
N THR A 115 7.70 -21.50 -18.86
CA THR A 115 8.42 -22.24 -19.92
C THR A 115 8.47 -23.73 -19.56
N ILE A 116 8.04 -24.58 -20.48
CA ILE A 116 8.08 -26.04 -20.34
C ILE A 116 8.77 -26.69 -21.55
N THR A 117 9.30 -27.89 -21.36
CA THR A 117 9.84 -28.70 -22.46
C THR A 117 8.71 -29.32 -23.30
N GLU A 118 9.00 -29.69 -24.56
CA GLU A 118 8.06 -30.44 -25.41
C GLU A 118 7.60 -31.76 -24.75
N ARG A 119 8.51 -32.47 -24.06
CA ARG A 119 8.17 -33.69 -23.31
C ARG A 119 7.18 -33.41 -22.18
N GLN A 120 7.39 -32.35 -21.41
CA GLN A 120 6.48 -31.92 -20.35
C GLN A 120 5.13 -31.50 -20.95
N TYR A 121 5.14 -30.76 -22.06
CA TYR A 121 3.92 -30.39 -22.77
C TYR A 121 3.10 -31.62 -23.17
N ARG A 122 3.70 -32.62 -23.83
CA ARG A 122 2.99 -33.88 -24.19
C ARG A 122 2.44 -34.62 -22.97
N ARG A 123 3.19 -34.63 -21.87
CA ARG A 123 2.74 -35.21 -20.59
C ARG A 123 1.54 -34.45 -20.04
N TYR A 124 1.60 -33.12 -20.02
CA TYR A 124 0.51 -32.27 -19.54
C TYR A 124 -0.70 -32.33 -20.46
N GLN A 125 -0.54 -32.35 -21.78
CA GLN A 125 -1.65 -32.60 -22.70
C GLN A 125 -2.36 -33.94 -22.43
N THR A 126 -1.61 -35.00 -22.10
CA THR A 126 -2.20 -36.30 -21.78
C THR A 126 -2.97 -36.25 -20.46
N LYS A 127 -2.38 -35.64 -19.42
CA LYS A 127 -3.06 -35.39 -18.15
C LYS A 127 -4.30 -34.51 -18.35
N TYR A 128 -4.20 -33.51 -19.22
CA TYR A 128 -5.26 -32.56 -19.52
C TYR A 128 -6.45 -33.23 -20.20
N LYS A 129 -6.20 -34.07 -21.22
CA LYS A 129 -7.24 -34.88 -21.85
C LYS A 129 -7.96 -35.76 -20.84
N LYS A 130 -7.22 -36.33 -19.88
CA LYS A 130 -7.80 -37.12 -18.78
C LYS A 130 -8.61 -36.22 -17.84
N PHE A 131 -8.05 -35.11 -17.38
CA PHE A 131 -8.71 -34.14 -16.50
C PHE A 131 -10.02 -33.62 -17.08
N ILE A 132 -10.03 -33.15 -18.34
CA ILE A 132 -11.26 -32.67 -18.98
C ILE A 132 -12.29 -33.78 -19.11
N LYS A 133 -11.85 -35.01 -19.43
CA LYS A 133 -12.77 -36.14 -19.48
C LYS A 133 -13.36 -36.44 -18.11
N GLU A 134 -12.53 -36.44 -17.06
CA GLU A 134 -12.97 -36.65 -15.68
C GLU A 134 -13.90 -35.53 -15.20
N ALA A 135 -13.64 -34.27 -15.57
CA ALA A 135 -14.53 -33.14 -15.30
C ALA A 135 -15.88 -33.31 -16.02
N ALA A 136 -15.87 -33.60 -17.31
CA ALA A 136 -17.08 -33.89 -18.08
C ALA A 136 -17.87 -35.08 -17.50
N ASP A 137 -17.16 -36.13 -17.09
CA ASP A 137 -17.78 -37.31 -16.49
C ASP A 137 -18.29 -37.01 -15.07
N LYS A 138 -17.64 -36.11 -14.31
CA LYS A 138 -18.19 -35.58 -13.04
C LYS A 138 -19.52 -34.91 -13.30
N TYR A 139 -19.61 -33.97 -14.24
CA TYR A 139 -20.88 -33.31 -14.60
C TYR A 139 -21.95 -34.28 -15.11
N LYS A 140 -21.57 -35.35 -15.83
CA LYS A 140 -22.55 -36.37 -16.27
C LYS A 140 -23.15 -37.13 -15.10
N ASN A 141 -22.32 -37.45 -14.12
CA ASN A 141 -22.68 -38.29 -12.99
C ASN A 141 -23.14 -37.47 -11.78
N GLU A 142 -23.06 -36.15 -11.85
CA GLU A 142 -23.54 -35.23 -10.83
C GLU A 142 -25.03 -35.45 -10.62
N GLN A 143 -25.40 -35.59 -9.35
CA GLN A 143 -26.76 -35.87 -8.93
C GLN A 143 -27.34 -34.65 -8.25
N HIS A 144 -28.52 -34.26 -8.69
CA HIS A 144 -29.29 -33.15 -8.14
C HIS A 144 -30.68 -33.64 -7.82
N THR A 145 -31.28 -33.20 -6.72
CA THR A 145 -32.74 -33.29 -6.64
C THR A 145 -33.35 -32.32 -7.66
N VAL A 146 -34.61 -32.54 -8.05
CA VAL A 146 -35.34 -31.57 -8.88
C VAL A 146 -35.36 -30.20 -8.20
N LEU A 147 -35.49 -30.16 -6.86
CA LEU A 147 -35.39 -28.92 -6.08
C LEU A 147 -34.05 -28.20 -6.32
N ASP A 148 -32.93 -28.89 -6.09
CA ASP A 148 -31.59 -28.29 -6.21
C ASP A 148 -31.37 -27.77 -7.62
N TYR A 149 -31.71 -28.58 -8.64
CA TYR A 149 -31.59 -28.17 -10.03
C TYR A 149 -32.39 -26.91 -10.33
N LEU A 150 -33.66 -26.85 -9.90
CA LEU A 150 -34.51 -25.69 -10.16
C LEU A 150 -34.02 -24.44 -9.43
N LEU A 151 -33.52 -24.57 -8.20
CA LEU A 151 -32.94 -23.45 -7.45
C LEU A 151 -31.67 -22.92 -8.13
N SER A 152 -30.76 -23.80 -8.55
CA SER A 152 -29.55 -23.37 -9.30
C SER A 152 -29.88 -22.71 -10.64
N ARG A 153 -30.91 -23.20 -11.34
CA ARG A 153 -31.38 -22.55 -12.57
C ARG A 153 -32.04 -21.20 -12.29
N LEU A 154 -32.74 -21.09 -11.17
CA LEU A 154 -33.39 -19.86 -10.75
C LEU A 154 -32.35 -18.80 -10.40
N GLU A 155 -31.29 -19.15 -9.69
CA GLU A 155 -30.15 -18.27 -9.38
C GLU A 155 -29.56 -17.66 -10.66
N ALA A 156 -29.22 -18.51 -11.63
CA ALA A 156 -28.70 -18.06 -12.92
C ALA A 156 -29.68 -17.15 -13.68
N ILE A 157 -31.00 -17.34 -13.51
CA ILE A 157 -32.02 -16.46 -14.09
C ILE A 157 -32.08 -15.13 -13.35
N PHE A 158 -32.01 -15.13 -12.01
CA PHE A 158 -32.12 -13.93 -11.18
C PHE A 158 -30.94 -12.97 -11.32
N ILE A 159 -29.74 -13.46 -11.60
CA ILE A 159 -28.59 -12.61 -11.93
C ILE A 159 -28.96 -11.63 -13.07
N TYR A 160 -29.67 -12.10 -14.10
CA TYR A 160 -30.13 -11.23 -15.19
C TYR A 160 -31.23 -10.23 -14.79
N PHE A 161 -31.98 -10.51 -13.72
CA PHE A 161 -33.00 -9.59 -13.21
C PHE A 161 -32.42 -8.50 -12.29
N ASP A 162 -31.28 -8.76 -11.65
CA ASP A 162 -30.66 -7.86 -10.65
C ASP A 162 -29.63 -6.89 -11.27
N ASP A 163 -29.11 -7.17 -12.47
CA ASP A 163 -28.15 -6.33 -13.22
C ASP A 163 -28.69 -4.97 -13.72
N GLU A 164 -29.71 -4.39 -13.06
CA GLU A 164 -30.44 -3.19 -13.46
C GLU A 164 -30.72 -3.11 -14.99
N PRO A 165 -31.33 -4.15 -15.59
CA PRO A 165 -31.56 -4.17 -17.02
C PRO A 165 -32.42 -2.98 -17.44
N ASP A 166 -32.10 -2.38 -18.59
CA ASP A 166 -32.92 -1.29 -19.13
C ASP A 166 -34.37 -1.76 -19.39
N GLU A 167 -35.29 -0.82 -19.61
CA GLU A 167 -36.71 -1.14 -19.74
C GLU A 167 -37.01 -2.14 -20.87
N ASP A 168 -36.19 -2.15 -21.92
CA ASP A 168 -36.34 -3.06 -23.07
C ASP A 168 -35.78 -4.45 -22.77
N GLU A 169 -34.67 -4.53 -22.03
CA GLU A 169 -34.10 -5.79 -21.52
C GLU A 169 -35.03 -6.43 -20.50
N LEU A 170 -35.57 -5.65 -19.56
CA LEU A 170 -36.54 -6.14 -18.58
C LEU A 170 -37.81 -6.67 -19.28
N LYS A 171 -38.30 -6.00 -20.33
CA LYS A 171 -39.41 -6.51 -21.16
C LYS A 171 -39.07 -7.83 -21.83
N LYS A 172 -37.85 -7.98 -22.37
CA LYS A 172 -37.39 -9.24 -22.99
C LYS A 172 -37.30 -10.36 -21.95
N LEU A 173 -36.73 -10.10 -20.78
CA LEU A 173 -36.63 -11.07 -19.68
C LEU A 173 -38.01 -11.50 -19.17
N ASN A 174 -38.91 -10.55 -18.92
CA ASN A 174 -40.29 -10.83 -18.54
C ASN A 174 -41.06 -11.62 -19.61
N SER A 175 -40.77 -11.39 -20.89
CA SER A 175 -41.36 -12.17 -21.98
C SER A 175 -40.78 -13.59 -22.06
N LYS A 176 -39.48 -13.73 -21.76
CA LYS A 176 -38.77 -15.01 -21.79
C LYS A 176 -39.23 -15.90 -20.63
N TYR A 177 -39.14 -15.38 -19.40
CA TYR A 177 -39.48 -16.05 -18.13
C TYR A 177 -40.81 -15.54 -17.56
N LYS A 178 -41.87 -15.65 -18.37
CA LYS A 178 -43.18 -15.06 -18.07
C LYS A 178 -43.83 -15.64 -16.81
N ASN A 179 -43.65 -16.94 -16.55
CA ASN A 179 -44.26 -17.56 -15.38
C ASN A 179 -43.53 -17.11 -14.11
N ILE A 180 -42.20 -17.08 -14.11
CA ILE A 180 -41.40 -16.57 -12.98
C ILE A 180 -41.77 -15.12 -12.68
N ALA A 181 -41.80 -14.25 -13.71
CA ALA A 181 -42.16 -12.84 -13.55
C ALA A 181 -43.56 -12.65 -12.94
N ALA A 182 -44.55 -13.46 -13.33
CA ALA A 182 -45.89 -13.40 -12.78
C ALA A 182 -45.94 -13.80 -11.30
N ILE A 183 -45.23 -14.86 -10.91
CA ILE A 183 -45.15 -15.28 -9.50
C ILE A 183 -44.39 -14.25 -8.66
N LEU A 184 -43.32 -13.67 -9.21
CA LEU A 184 -42.56 -12.62 -8.53
C LEU A 184 -43.42 -11.40 -8.20
N GLU A 185 -44.29 -10.99 -9.12
CA GLU A 185 -45.23 -9.90 -8.88
C GLU A 185 -46.25 -10.25 -7.79
N GLN A 186 -46.77 -11.48 -7.80
CA GLN A 186 -47.66 -11.99 -6.77
C GLN A 186 -46.98 -12.01 -5.39
N TYR A 187 -45.73 -12.46 -5.32
CA TYR A 187 -44.97 -12.61 -4.08
C TYR A 187 -44.63 -11.30 -3.37
N LYS A 188 -44.72 -10.15 -4.05
CA LYS A 188 -44.59 -8.81 -3.41
C LYS A 188 -45.62 -8.57 -2.32
N HIS A 189 -46.74 -9.29 -2.35
CA HIS A 189 -47.87 -9.10 -1.45
C HIS A 189 -48.17 -10.32 -0.57
N GLU A 190 -47.36 -11.39 -0.67
CA GLU A 190 -47.54 -12.61 0.11
C GLU A 190 -46.47 -12.73 1.20
N THR A 191 -46.90 -12.80 2.46
CA THR A 191 -46.01 -13.05 3.59
C THR A 191 -45.75 -14.54 3.76
N ILE A 192 -44.52 -14.92 4.15
CA ILE A 192 -44.25 -16.30 4.57
C ILE A 192 -45.03 -16.64 5.84
N SER A 193 -45.35 -17.91 6.04
CA SER A 193 -45.99 -18.37 7.28
C SER A 193 -45.13 -18.07 8.52
N LEU A 194 -45.78 -17.71 9.64
CA LEU A 194 -45.15 -17.47 10.94
C LEU A 194 -44.28 -18.65 11.43
N LYS A 195 -44.57 -19.88 10.97
CA LYS A 195 -43.75 -21.06 11.27
C LYS A 195 -42.32 -20.91 10.72
N TRP A 196 -42.16 -20.23 9.58
CA TRP A 196 -40.90 -20.11 8.85
C TRP A 196 -40.14 -18.82 9.14
N ASP A 197 -40.82 -17.76 9.62
CA ASP A 197 -40.21 -16.46 9.89
C ASP A 197 -38.96 -16.56 10.80
N ALA A 198 -39.11 -17.13 12.00
CA ALA A 198 -37.99 -17.25 12.93
C ALA A 198 -36.84 -18.15 12.41
N PRO A 199 -37.10 -19.34 11.82
CA PRO A 199 -36.07 -20.14 11.16
C PRO A 199 -35.30 -19.39 10.05
N ILE A 200 -36.02 -18.75 9.12
CA ILE A 200 -35.40 -18.04 7.98
C ILE A 200 -34.54 -16.87 8.46
N ARG A 201 -35.04 -16.06 9.41
CA ARG A 201 -34.25 -14.97 10.02
C ARG A 201 -32.98 -15.49 10.68
N LYS A 202 -33.06 -16.62 11.38
CA LYS A 202 -31.90 -17.23 12.05
C LYS A 202 -30.86 -17.69 11.03
N ILE A 203 -31.28 -18.36 9.97
CA ILE A 203 -30.40 -18.85 8.89
C ILE A 203 -29.75 -17.67 8.17
N TYR A 204 -30.56 -16.69 7.75
CA TYR A 204 -30.08 -15.48 7.07
C TYR A 204 -29.04 -14.75 7.93
N LYS A 205 -29.35 -14.46 9.20
CA LYS A 205 -28.42 -13.77 10.11
C LYS A 205 -27.11 -14.54 10.31
N LYS A 206 -27.18 -15.86 10.36
CA LYS A 206 -26.01 -16.73 10.58
C LYS A 206 -25.06 -16.72 9.38
N HIS A 207 -25.58 -16.70 8.14
CA HIS A 207 -24.78 -16.92 6.93
C HIS A 207 -24.53 -15.65 6.11
N ASN A 208 -25.42 -14.65 6.15
CA ASN A 208 -25.24 -13.35 5.50
C ASN A 208 -24.06 -12.55 6.10
N ALA A 209 -23.75 -12.74 7.38
CA ALA A 209 -22.60 -12.09 8.05
C ALA A 209 -21.22 -12.49 7.46
N ASN A 210 -21.14 -13.57 6.67
CA ASN A 210 -19.92 -13.98 5.99
C ASN A 210 -19.73 -13.27 4.63
N ASP A 211 -20.79 -12.76 4.00
CA ASP A 211 -20.73 -12.05 2.71
C ASP A 211 -20.21 -10.61 2.91
N VAL A 212 -20.57 -9.98 4.03
CA VAL A 212 -20.01 -8.70 4.50
C VAL A 212 -18.48 -8.76 4.64
N LYS A 213 -17.88 -9.94 4.91
CA LYS A 213 -16.42 -10.12 4.93
C LYS A 213 -15.78 -10.21 3.54
N ILE A 214 -16.54 -10.58 2.50
CA ILE A 214 -16.07 -10.56 1.11
C ILE A 214 -16.07 -9.11 0.59
N GLN A 215 -17.03 -8.29 1.03
CA GLN A 215 -17.07 -6.84 0.79
C GLN A 215 -15.95 -6.05 1.53
N GLN A 216 -15.24 -6.66 2.50
CA GLN A 216 -14.13 -6.00 3.22
C GLN A 216 -12.87 -5.74 2.36
N PHE A 217 -12.82 -6.13 1.08
CA PHE A 217 -11.69 -5.87 0.17
C PHE A 217 -11.92 -4.71 -0.82
N ASN A 218 -13.00 -3.93 -0.66
CA ASN A 218 -13.44 -2.95 -1.66
C ASN A 218 -12.46 -1.77 -1.84
N TYR A 219 -11.83 -1.26 -0.77
CA TYR A 219 -10.84 -0.19 -0.91
C TYR A 219 -9.57 -0.66 -1.61
N GLN A 220 -9.10 -1.87 -1.32
CA GLN A 220 -7.93 -2.43 -2.00
C GLN A 220 -8.20 -2.61 -3.49
N LEU A 221 -9.36 -3.18 -3.84
CA LEU A 221 -9.71 -3.42 -5.24
C LEU A 221 -9.79 -2.11 -6.04
N VAL A 222 -10.43 -1.08 -5.47
CA VAL A 222 -10.50 0.25 -6.11
C VAL A 222 -9.10 0.86 -6.25
N LEU A 223 -8.28 0.81 -5.18
CA LEU A 223 -6.90 1.30 -5.21
C LEU A 223 -6.07 0.60 -6.30
N ASP A 224 -6.10 -0.73 -6.34
CA ASP A 224 -5.33 -1.53 -7.31
C ASP A 224 -5.76 -1.21 -8.75
N ASN A 225 -7.07 -1.03 -8.99
CA ASN A 225 -7.57 -0.62 -10.31
C ASN A 225 -7.19 0.81 -10.67
N ILE A 226 -7.08 1.73 -9.71
CA ILE A 226 -6.58 3.10 -9.95
C ILE A 226 -5.11 3.07 -10.33
N ILE A 227 -4.27 2.38 -9.56
CA ILE A 227 -2.81 2.38 -9.76
C ILE A 227 -2.43 1.61 -11.03
N HIS A 228 -3.05 0.46 -11.29
CA HIS A 228 -2.58 -0.50 -12.29
C HIS A 228 -3.42 -0.60 -13.57
N SER A 229 -4.51 0.16 -13.67
CA SER A 229 -5.36 0.18 -14.87
C SER A 229 -5.73 1.61 -15.27
N THR A 230 -6.48 1.72 -16.37
CA THR A 230 -7.07 2.98 -16.83
C THR A 230 -8.56 3.12 -16.48
N LEU A 231 -9.12 2.15 -15.75
CA LEU A 231 -10.56 2.06 -15.46
C LEU A 231 -11.12 3.31 -14.80
N TYR A 232 -10.34 3.94 -13.92
CA TYR A 232 -10.73 5.11 -13.13
C TYR A 232 -10.16 6.44 -13.64
N ASP A 233 -9.40 6.45 -14.73
CA ASP A 233 -8.66 7.64 -15.18
C ASP A 233 -9.58 8.84 -15.46
N ASN A 234 -10.74 8.60 -16.08
CA ASN A 234 -11.71 9.66 -16.35
C ASN A 234 -12.30 10.22 -15.04
N LYS A 235 -12.69 9.35 -14.10
CA LYS A 235 -13.23 9.77 -12.80
C LYS A 235 -12.21 10.57 -11.97
N ILE A 236 -10.93 10.20 -12.04
CA ILE A 236 -9.83 10.96 -11.40
C ILE A 236 -9.66 12.30 -12.09
N LYS A 237 -9.64 12.31 -13.43
CA LYS A 237 -9.49 13.53 -14.23
C LYS A 237 -10.57 14.55 -13.91
N ASP A 238 -11.82 14.12 -13.75
CA ASP A 238 -12.96 14.98 -13.38
C ASP A 238 -12.83 15.56 -11.96
N GLN A 239 -11.97 14.98 -11.12
CA GLN A 239 -11.70 15.44 -9.76
C GLN A 239 -10.40 16.24 -9.62
N LEU A 240 -9.54 16.32 -10.66
CA LEU A 240 -8.20 16.94 -10.56
C LEU A 240 -8.24 18.37 -10.01
N ASP A 241 -9.23 19.19 -10.38
CA ASP A 241 -9.38 20.56 -9.88
C ASP A 241 -9.57 20.62 -8.35
N ASN A 242 -10.06 19.54 -7.74
CA ASN A 242 -10.23 19.39 -6.29
C ASN A 242 -9.06 18.66 -5.62
N LEU A 243 -8.18 18.03 -6.40
CA LEU A 243 -6.97 17.36 -5.94
C LEU A 243 -5.81 18.37 -5.95
N LYS A 244 -4.83 18.19 -5.07
CA LYS A 244 -3.63 19.05 -5.03
C LYS A 244 -2.58 18.61 -6.06
N GLU A 245 -3.00 18.00 -7.15
CA GLU A 245 -2.15 17.32 -8.13
C GLU A 245 -2.48 17.81 -9.54
N ASP A 246 -1.45 17.91 -10.39
CA ASP A 246 -1.60 18.48 -11.73
C ASP A 246 -2.06 17.44 -12.78
N THR A 247 -1.79 16.15 -12.55
CA THR A 247 -2.10 15.09 -13.50
C THR A 247 -2.63 13.82 -12.83
N VAL A 248 -3.33 12.98 -13.61
CA VAL A 248 -3.76 11.64 -13.18
C VAL A 248 -2.56 10.79 -12.75
N GLU A 249 -1.41 10.93 -13.40
CA GLU A 249 -0.21 10.17 -13.08
C GLU A 249 0.40 10.60 -11.73
N ASP A 250 0.37 11.90 -11.42
CA ASP A 250 0.82 12.41 -10.12
C ASP A 250 -0.09 11.88 -8.99
N VAL A 251 -1.41 11.86 -9.24
CA VAL A 251 -2.38 11.25 -8.32
C VAL A 251 -2.05 9.77 -8.07
N LYS A 252 -1.82 8.98 -9.12
CA LYS A 252 -1.47 7.55 -8.98
C LYS A 252 -0.16 7.36 -8.21
N THR A 253 0.85 8.16 -8.52
CA THR A 253 2.17 8.11 -7.87
C THR A 253 2.07 8.44 -6.38
N ASN A 254 1.36 9.51 -6.03
CA ASN A 254 1.19 9.91 -4.63
C ASN A 254 0.33 8.92 -3.86
N LEU A 255 -0.70 8.37 -4.49
CA LEU A 255 -1.57 7.36 -3.90
C LEU A 255 -0.80 6.06 -3.59
N ASP A 256 0.05 5.58 -4.49
CA ASP A 256 0.93 4.43 -4.23
C ASP A 256 1.92 4.75 -3.09
N ALA A 257 2.59 5.90 -3.11
CA ALA A 257 3.52 6.30 -2.06
C ALA A 257 2.86 6.36 -0.66
N ILE A 258 1.65 6.93 -0.57
CA ILE A 258 0.89 7.03 0.68
C ILE A 258 0.42 5.65 1.13
N TYR A 259 -0.06 4.80 0.20
CA TYR A 259 -0.45 3.42 0.51
C TYR A 259 0.74 2.63 1.07
N LEU A 260 1.89 2.66 0.40
CA LEU A 260 3.11 1.98 0.84
C LEU A 260 3.57 2.46 2.23
N MET A 261 3.49 3.78 2.48
CA MET A 261 3.79 4.34 3.80
C MET A 261 2.84 3.82 4.87
N ALA A 262 1.52 3.86 4.62
CA ALA A 262 0.51 3.34 5.53
C ALA A 262 0.70 1.84 5.80
N LYS A 263 0.94 1.07 4.75
CA LYS A 263 1.08 -0.38 4.82
C LYS A 263 2.34 -0.83 5.56
N PHE A 264 3.48 -0.23 5.27
CA PHE A 264 4.78 -0.77 5.70
C PHE A 264 5.44 0.03 6.83
N SER A 265 5.19 1.34 6.92
CA SER A 265 5.68 2.18 8.02
C SER A 265 4.68 2.28 9.17
N LYS A 266 3.37 2.37 8.89
CA LYS A 266 2.34 2.41 9.94
C LYS A 266 1.75 1.04 10.28
N GLU A 267 2.15 0.00 9.55
CA GLU A 267 1.73 -1.39 9.75
C GLU A 267 0.20 -1.60 9.70
N MET A 268 -0.51 -0.74 8.99
CA MET A 268 -1.95 -0.89 8.76
C MET A 268 -2.22 -2.18 7.98
N ASP A 269 -3.40 -2.78 8.17
CA ASP A 269 -3.82 -3.85 7.27
C ASP A 269 -4.02 -3.31 5.84
N THR A 270 -4.18 -4.21 4.87
CA THR A 270 -4.20 -3.79 3.47
C THR A 270 -5.39 -2.90 3.14
N ASN A 271 -6.59 -3.20 3.66
CA ASN A 271 -7.77 -2.42 3.36
C ASN A 271 -7.74 -1.06 4.10
N GLU A 272 -7.30 -1.05 5.37
CA GLU A 272 -7.05 0.18 6.12
C GLU A 272 -6.04 1.11 5.43
N ALA A 273 -4.94 0.55 4.93
CA ALA A 273 -3.92 1.31 4.21
C ALA A 273 -4.49 1.90 2.91
N SER A 274 -5.28 1.13 2.15
CA SER A 274 -5.93 1.60 0.93
C SER A 274 -6.92 2.73 1.21
N LYS A 275 -7.78 2.57 2.22
CA LYS A 275 -8.71 3.63 2.67
C LYS A 275 -7.97 4.88 3.11
N TYR A 276 -6.89 4.72 3.88
CA TYR A 276 -6.05 5.83 4.31
C TYR A 276 -5.45 6.59 3.12
N ALA A 277 -4.96 5.88 2.10
CA ALA A 277 -4.36 6.49 0.91
C ALA A 277 -5.39 7.30 0.09
N LEU A 278 -6.54 6.70 -0.20
CA LEU A 278 -7.64 7.36 -0.93
C LEU A 278 -8.10 8.64 -0.21
N ASN A 279 -8.31 8.55 1.11
CA ASN A 279 -8.71 9.71 1.93
C ASN A 279 -7.64 10.80 2.00
N LYS A 280 -6.35 10.43 1.99
CA LYS A 280 -5.25 11.41 2.06
C LYS A 280 -5.07 12.20 0.78
N VAL A 281 -5.24 11.54 -0.36
CA VAL A 281 -5.25 12.19 -1.67
C VAL A 281 -6.53 13.02 -1.86
N GLY A 282 -7.63 12.59 -1.24
CA GLY A 282 -8.92 13.26 -1.31
C GLY A 282 -9.81 12.77 -2.46
N LEU A 283 -9.50 11.59 -3.01
CA LEU A 283 -10.34 10.95 -4.02
C LEU A 283 -11.63 10.44 -3.39
N LYS A 284 -12.75 10.70 -4.06
CA LYS A 284 -14.07 10.20 -3.68
C LYS A 284 -14.66 9.36 -4.79
N PHE A 285 -15.27 8.25 -4.40
CA PHE A 285 -16.01 7.37 -5.30
C PHE A 285 -17.32 7.02 -4.60
N ASP A 286 -18.44 7.30 -5.27
CA ASP A 286 -19.78 7.06 -4.74
C ASP A 286 -19.95 5.59 -4.34
N GLU A 287 -19.41 4.67 -5.14
CA GLU A 287 -19.35 3.23 -4.87
C GLU A 287 -18.74 2.90 -3.50
N LEU A 288 -17.71 3.63 -3.06
CA LEU A 288 -17.08 3.41 -1.75
C LEU A 288 -17.94 3.96 -0.60
N GLU A 289 -18.66 5.07 -0.82
CA GLU A 289 -19.57 5.64 0.18
C GLU A 289 -20.84 4.80 0.34
N GLU A 290 -21.35 4.21 -0.75
CA GLU A 290 -22.48 3.28 -0.73
C GLU A 290 -22.15 2.01 0.06
N ILE A 291 -20.94 1.47 -0.11
CA ILE A 291 -20.46 0.28 0.61
C ILE A 291 -20.30 0.56 2.12
N GLU A 292 -19.82 1.75 2.52
CA GLU A 292 -19.66 2.08 3.95
C GLU A 292 -20.98 2.34 4.66
N ASN A 293 -22.01 2.72 3.90
CA ASN A 293 -23.32 3.08 4.41
C ASN A 293 -24.39 2.02 4.11
N GLU A 294 -24.03 0.88 3.49
CA GLU A 294 -24.96 -0.21 3.27
C GLU A 294 -25.33 -0.76 4.66
N PRO A 295 -26.57 -0.51 5.16
CA PRO A 295 -26.95 -1.04 6.46
C PRO A 295 -26.87 -2.56 6.40
N GLU A 296 -26.61 -3.21 7.55
CA GLU A 296 -26.88 -4.66 7.65
C GLU A 296 -28.28 -4.87 7.09
N LYS A 297 -28.38 -5.56 5.95
CA LYS A 297 -29.64 -5.81 5.26
C LYS A 297 -30.51 -6.65 6.20
N GLU A 298 -31.26 -6.02 7.08
CA GLU A 298 -32.22 -6.72 7.93
C GLU A 298 -33.39 -7.17 7.07
N LEU A 299 -33.86 -8.39 7.31
CA LEU A 299 -35.05 -8.90 6.64
C LEU A 299 -36.28 -8.11 7.09
N PRO A 300 -37.19 -7.72 6.17
CA PRO A 300 -38.40 -6.97 6.50
C PRO A 300 -39.28 -7.71 7.52
N ASP A 301 -40.14 -6.98 8.24
CA ASP A 301 -41.17 -7.56 9.12
C ASP A 301 -42.56 -7.00 8.74
N PRO A 302 -43.46 -7.83 8.17
CA PRO A 302 -43.31 -9.27 7.90
C PRO A 302 -42.42 -9.58 6.68
N ILE A 303 -41.78 -10.76 6.66
CA ILE A 303 -41.04 -11.25 5.48
C ILE A 303 -42.05 -11.64 4.40
N THR A 304 -41.91 -11.04 3.23
CA THR A 304 -42.62 -11.46 2.02
C THR A 304 -41.89 -12.59 1.31
N LYS A 305 -42.60 -13.40 0.53
CA LYS A 305 -41.99 -14.41 -0.33
C LYS A 305 -41.07 -13.79 -1.38
N ARG A 306 -41.28 -12.51 -1.75
CA ARG A 306 -40.40 -11.77 -2.66
C ARG A 306 -39.05 -11.48 -2.00
N ASP A 307 -39.04 -11.16 -0.72
CA ASP A 307 -37.80 -10.90 0.04
C ASP A 307 -36.85 -12.11 0.05
N ILE A 308 -37.37 -13.34 -0.09
CA ILE A 308 -36.55 -14.55 -0.23
C ILE A 308 -35.62 -14.47 -1.45
N PHE A 309 -36.06 -13.80 -2.52
CA PHE A 309 -35.30 -13.61 -3.75
C PHE A 309 -34.44 -12.35 -3.69
N ASP A 310 -35.00 -11.23 -3.22
CA ASP A 310 -34.27 -9.95 -3.14
C ASP A 310 -33.10 -10.01 -2.14
N TYR A 311 -33.18 -10.89 -1.14
CA TYR A 311 -32.11 -11.14 -0.17
C TYR A 311 -31.34 -12.44 -0.45
N TYR A 312 -31.50 -13.04 -1.63
CA TYR A 312 -30.80 -14.26 -2.07
C TYR A 312 -30.87 -15.44 -1.09
N ILE A 313 -31.92 -15.51 -0.26
CA ILE A 313 -32.11 -16.61 0.70
C ILE A 313 -32.24 -17.94 -0.05
N PHE A 314 -32.90 -17.93 -1.21
CA PHE A 314 -33.09 -19.12 -2.04
C PHE A 314 -31.75 -19.76 -2.50
N ASP A 315 -30.69 -18.96 -2.63
CA ASP A 315 -29.33 -19.37 -3.02
C ASP A 315 -28.46 -19.82 -1.81
N MET A 316 -28.95 -19.65 -0.58
CA MET A 316 -28.18 -20.04 0.60
C MET A 316 -27.98 -21.56 0.74
N ALA A 317 -28.83 -22.36 0.08
CA ALA A 317 -28.87 -23.82 0.24
C ALA A 317 -27.79 -24.59 -0.55
N VAL A 318 -26.80 -23.91 -1.16
CA VAL A 318 -25.72 -24.60 -1.88
C VAL A 318 -24.80 -25.34 -0.88
N PHE A 319 -24.97 -26.66 -0.82
CA PHE A 319 -24.18 -27.58 0.00
C PHE A 319 -23.50 -28.64 -0.87
N ASP A 320 -22.18 -28.55 -1.00
CA ASP A 320 -21.34 -29.59 -1.61
C ASP A 320 -20.72 -30.46 -0.50
N PRO A 321 -21.23 -31.69 -0.27
CA PRO A 321 -20.69 -32.59 0.76
C PRO A 321 -19.20 -32.92 0.58
N ASP A 322 -18.68 -32.81 -0.64
CA ASP A 322 -17.28 -33.10 -0.96
C ASP A 322 -16.35 -31.88 -0.80
N ASN A 323 -16.90 -30.68 -0.52
CA ASN A 323 -16.13 -29.44 -0.52
C ASN A 323 -16.57 -28.44 0.56
N GLN A 324 -16.38 -28.83 1.83
CA GLN A 324 -16.67 -28.02 3.03
C GLN A 324 -16.12 -26.58 3.03
N LYS A 325 -15.13 -26.28 2.19
CA LYS A 325 -14.51 -24.95 2.10
C LYS A 325 -15.36 -23.93 1.35
N TYR A 326 -16.34 -24.38 0.55
CA TYR A 326 -17.27 -23.54 -0.20
C TYR A 326 -18.73 -23.64 0.31
N ASN A 327 -19.00 -24.55 1.26
CA ASN A 327 -20.34 -24.69 1.84
C ASN A 327 -20.68 -23.43 2.64
N ARG A 328 -21.70 -22.70 2.16
CA ARG A 328 -22.16 -21.47 2.78
C ARG A 328 -23.02 -21.72 4.03
N ILE A 329 -23.42 -22.97 4.28
CA ILE A 329 -24.45 -23.34 5.26
C ILE A 329 -24.24 -24.78 5.77
N ASP A 330 -24.78 -25.13 6.95
CA ASP A 330 -24.73 -26.50 7.47
C ASP A 330 -25.94 -27.34 7.06
N ALA A 331 -25.82 -28.67 7.16
CA ALA A 331 -26.82 -29.61 6.65
C ALA A 331 -28.20 -29.48 7.31
N GLU A 332 -28.26 -29.03 8.57
CA GLU A 332 -29.52 -28.80 9.29
C GLU A 332 -30.25 -27.56 8.75
N ASP A 333 -29.52 -26.48 8.52
CA ASP A 333 -30.07 -25.27 7.91
C ASP A 333 -30.46 -25.52 6.44
N VAL A 334 -29.71 -26.33 5.67
CA VAL A 334 -30.09 -26.76 4.30
C VAL A 334 -31.41 -27.52 4.31
N GLN A 335 -31.58 -28.48 5.21
CA GLN A 335 -32.85 -29.22 5.30
C GLN A 335 -34.01 -28.28 5.64
N THR A 336 -33.77 -27.32 6.55
CA THR A 336 -34.77 -26.32 6.93
C THR A 336 -35.17 -25.43 5.75
N LEU A 337 -34.21 -25.00 4.94
CA LEU A 337 -34.46 -24.24 3.71
C LEU A 337 -35.20 -25.08 2.67
N ASN A 338 -34.81 -26.33 2.47
CA ASN A 338 -35.48 -27.23 1.52
C ASN A 338 -36.94 -27.49 1.92
N ASP A 339 -37.21 -27.70 3.21
CA ASP A 339 -38.58 -27.86 3.70
C ASP A 339 -39.39 -26.56 3.55
N PHE A 340 -38.76 -25.41 3.75
CA PHE A 340 -39.36 -24.09 3.50
C PHE A 340 -39.71 -23.91 2.02
N TYR A 341 -38.79 -24.20 1.10
CA TYR A 341 -39.02 -24.05 -0.35
C TYR A 341 -40.17 -24.93 -0.84
N LYS A 342 -40.24 -26.17 -0.35
CA LYS A 342 -41.34 -27.10 -0.67
C LYS A 342 -42.68 -26.62 -0.11
N ALA A 343 -42.68 -25.99 1.06
CA ALA A 343 -43.90 -25.54 1.72
C ALA A 343 -44.43 -24.20 1.17
N GLU A 344 -43.54 -23.23 0.93
CA GLU A 344 -43.93 -21.83 0.70
C GLU A 344 -43.66 -21.35 -0.73
N LEU A 345 -42.72 -21.98 -1.45
CA LEU A 345 -42.26 -21.53 -2.77
C LEU A 345 -42.61 -22.49 -3.92
N MET A 346 -43.53 -23.43 -3.69
CA MET A 346 -43.96 -24.41 -4.69
C MET A 346 -44.40 -23.77 -6.02
N ASP A 347 -45.10 -22.63 -5.95
CA ASP A 347 -45.56 -21.94 -7.15
C ASP A 347 -44.42 -21.34 -7.96
N MET A 348 -43.36 -20.87 -7.28
CA MET A 348 -42.13 -20.43 -7.95
C MET A 348 -41.43 -21.60 -8.62
N LEU A 349 -41.25 -22.73 -7.93
CA LEU A 349 -40.60 -23.91 -8.50
C LEU A 349 -41.38 -24.43 -9.72
N LYS A 350 -42.71 -24.43 -9.65
CA LYS A 350 -43.59 -24.74 -10.80
C LYS A 350 -43.44 -23.74 -11.93
N ALA A 351 -43.31 -22.45 -11.64
CA ALA A 351 -43.09 -21.41 -12.64
C ALA A 351 -41.73 -21.56 -13.33
N THR A 352 -40.66 -21.79 -12.56
CA THR A 352 -39.31 -22.06 -13.06
C THR A 352 -39.30 -23.28 -13.97
N SER A 353 -39.92 -24.38 -13.52
CA SER A 353 -40.08 -25.60 -14.32
C SER A 353 -40.78 -25.32 -15.65
N LYS A 354 -41.91 -24.60 -15.64
CA LYS A 354 -42.65 -24.25 -16.87
C LYS A 354 -41.82 -23.41 -17.85
N ASP A 355 -41.11 -22.42 -17.35
CA ASP A 355 -40.28 -21.55 -18.20
C ASP A 355 -39.08 -22.32 -18.79
N LEU A 356 -38.44 -23.20 -18.01
CA LEU A 356 -37.37 -24.07 -18.52
C LEU A 356 -37.88 -25.10 -19.54
N ILE A 357 -39.04 -25.72 -19.31
CA ILE A 357 -39.67 -26.66 -20.26
C ILE A 357 -40.03 -25.96 -21.57
N LYS A 358 -40.47 -24.71 -21.52
CA LYS A 358 -40.75 -23.91 -22.72
C LYS A 358 -39.50 -23.74 -23.59
N GLU A 359 -38.33 -23.60 -22.97
CA GLU A 359 -37.04 -23.50 -23.68
C GLU A 359 -36.57 -24.87 -24.21
N SER A 360 -36.71 -25.92 -23.39
CA SER A 360 -36.30 -27.28 -23.71
C SER A 360 -37.42 -28.28 -23.36
N PRO A 361 -38.35 -28.55 -24.30
CA PRO A 361 -39.55 -29.36 -24.02
C PRO A 361 -39.29 -30.76 -23.46
N ASN A 362 -38.15 -31.37 -23.79
CA ASN A 362 -37.82 -32.70 -23.28
C ASN A 362 -37.52 -32.74 -21.77
N LEU A 363 -37.33 -31.57 -21.13
CA LEU A 363 -37.21 -31.45 -19.67
C LEU A 363 -38.51 -31.77 -18.95
N GLU A 364 -39.67 -31.73 -19.63
CA GLU A 364 -40.98 -31.98 -19.02
C GLU A 364 -41.01 -33.30 -18.24
N SER A 365 -40.40 -34.35 -18.80
CA SER A 365 -40.32 -35.67 -18.15
C SER A 365 -39.45 -35.70 -16.87
N LEU A 366 -38.56 -34.72 -16.70
CA LEU A 366 -37.55 -34.67 -15.63
C LEU A 366 -37.84 -33.63 -14.54
N ILE A 367 -38.53 -32.54 -14.86
CA ILE A 367 -38.71 -31.43 -13.90
C ILE A 367 -40.15 -30.96 -13.73
N SER A 368 -41.14 -31.64 -14.35
CA SER A 368 -42.55 -31.35 -14.05
C SER A 368 -42.85 -31.64 -12.59
N ILE A 369 -43.55 -30.69 -11.95
CA ILE A 369 -43.94 -30.76 -10.54
C ILE A 369 -45.46 -30.77 -10.47
N ASN A 370 -46.01 -31.89 -10.01
CA ASN A 370 -47.43 -31.98 -9.65
C ASN A 370 -47.57 -31.83 -8.13
N ASP A 371 -46.75 -32.57 -7.38
CA ASP A 371 -46.79 -32.68 -5.93
C ASP A 371 -45.41 -32.36 -5.30
N PRO A 372 -45.35 -32.01 -4.00
CA PRO A 372 -44.08 -31.66 -3.35
C PRO A 372 -43.00 -32.75 -3.39
N GLU A 373 -43.40 -34.03 -3.40
CA GLU A 373 -42.48 -35.16 -3.46
C GLU A 373 -41.74 -35.26 -4.81
N ASP A 374 -42.27 -34.67 -5.89
CA ASP A 374 -41.59 -34.64 -7.20
C ASP A 374 -40.25 -33.88 -7.12
N LEU A 375 -40.13 -32.96 -6.16
CA LEU A 375 -38.92 -32.17 -5.91
C LEU A 375 -37.76 -32.99 -5.36
N ASP A 376 -38.05 -34.14 -4.73
CA ASP A 376 -37.04 -35.06 -4.17
C ASP A 376 -36.49 -36.05 -5.20
N ARG A 377 -37.05 -36.07 -6.41
CA ARG A 377 -36.56 -36.94 -7.47
C ARG A 377 -35.12 -36.56 -7.81
N VAL A 378 -34.24 -37.56 -7.81
CA VAL A 378 -32.85 -37.38 -8.22
C VAL A 378 -32.73 -37.43 -9.73
N LEU A 379 -32.08 -36.43 -10.30
CA LEU A 379 -31.70 -36.30 -11.70
C LEU A 379 -30.18 -36.37 -11.80
N THR A 380 -29.70 -36.89 -12.92
CA THR A 380 -28.29 -36.82 -13.28
C THR A 380 -28.05 -35.72 -14.30
N GLY A 381 -26.87 -35.09 -14.26
CA GLY A 381 -26.47 -34.13 -15.29
C GLY A 381 -26.49 -34.73 -16.71
N LYS A 382 -26.29 -36.05 -16.85
CA LYS A 382 -26.47 -36.78 -18.11
C LYS A 382 -27.93 -36.79 -18.60
N GLU A 383 -28.91 -36.94 -17.71
CA GLU A 383 -30.33 -36.89 -18.07
C GLU A 383 -30.73 -35.48 -18.50
N LEU A 384 -30.27 -34.47 -17.75
CA LEU A 384 -30.49 -33.05 -18.06
C LEU A 384 -29.87 -32.67 -19.42
N ALA A 385 -28.62 -33.05 -19.67
CA ALA A 385 -27.96 -32.83 -20.96
C ALA A 385 -28.72 -33.49 -22.13
N LYS A 386 -29.23 -34.71 -21.94
CA LYS A 386 -30.03 -35.41 -22.97
C LYS A 386 -31.39 -34.75 -23.20
N ALA A 387 -31.99 -34.21 -22.15
CA ALA A 387 -33.23 -33.46 -22.23
C ALA A 387 -33.05 -32.05 -22.82
N GLY A 388 -31.81 -31.65 -23.13
CA GLY A 388 -31.52 -30.40 -23.82
C GLY A 388 -31.30 -29.21 -22.89
N ASP A 389 -30.99 -29.44 -21.61
CA ASP A 389 -30.48 -28.37 -20.75
C ASP A 389 -29.14 -27.86 -21.30
N SER A 390 -29.04 -26.55 -21.53
CA SER A 390 -27.87 -25.96 -22.19
C SER A 390 -26.61 -26.04 -21.32
N PHE A 391 -26.73 -25.81 -20.01
CA PHE A 391 -25.60 -25.85 -19.08
C PHE A 391 -25.00 -27.26 -19.02
N TYR A 392 -25.82 -28.28 -18.78
CA TYR A 392 -25.33 -29.65 -18.72
C TYR A 392 -24.87 -30.17 -20.09
N LYS A 393 -25.47 -29.73 -21.19
CA LYS A 393 -24.99 -30.07 -22.54
C LYS A 393 -23.56 -29.57 -22.76
N ASP A 394 -23.25 -28.38 -22.28
CA ASP A 394 -21.92 -27.76 -22.38
C ASP A 394 -20.94 -28.37 -21.38
N MET A 395 -21.30 -28.45 -20.09
CA MET A 395 -20.42 -28.96 -19.04
C MET A 395 -20.14 -30.47 -19.14
N THR A 396 -21.01 -31.25 -19.78
CA THR A 396 -20.73 -32.68 -20.05
C THR A 396 -19.95 -32.92 -21.35
N SER A 397 -19.68 -31.86 -22.12
CA SER A 397 -18.95 -31.90 -23.39
C SER A 397 -17.46 -31.61 -23.18
N VAL A 398 -16.63 -32.61 -23.51
CA VAL A 398 -15.16 -32.46 -23.51
C VAL A 398 -14.69 -31.36 -24.48
N THR A 399 -15.45 -31.07 -25.52
CA THR A 399 -15.10 -30.01 -26.47
C THR A 399 -15.38 -28.65 -25.85
N THR A 400 -16.57 -28.45 -25.29
CA THR A 400 -16.97 -27.16 -24.71
C THR A 400 -16.12 -26.82 -23.47
N LEU A 401 -15.88 -27.80 -22.58
CA LEU A 401 -14.99 -27.61 -21.44
C LEU A 401 -13.56 -27.22 -21.84
N LYS A 402 -13.06 -27.57 -23.03
CA LYS A 402 -11.71 -27.13 -23.42
C LYS A 402 -11.63 -25.65 -23.78
N ASP A 403 -12.75 -25.09 -24.22
CA ASP A 403 -12.87 -23.70 -24.63
C ASP A 403 -13.23 -22.81 -23.42
N ASP A 404 -13.65 -23.42 -22.32
CA ASP A 404 -13.91 -22.75 -21.04
C ASP A 404 -12.60 -22.34 -20.33
N PRO A 405 -12.42 -21.04 -19.97
CA PRO A 405 -11.21 -20.55 -19.31
C PRO A 405 -10.87 -21.23 -17.98
N ASP A 406 -11.88 -21.70 -17.24
CA ASP A 406 -11.71 -22.30 -15.92
C ASP A 406 -11.21 -23.74 -15.98
N TYR A 407 -11.34 -24.36 -17.16
CA TYR A 407 -10.87 -25.70 -17.42
C TYR A 407 -9.61 -25.72 -18.28
N GLY A 408 -8.87 -24.61 -18.40
CA GLY A 408 -7.64 -24.57 -19.18
C GLY A 408 -6.56 -25.58 -18.75
N MET A 409 -5.60 -25.85 -19.64
CA MET A 409 -4.51 -26.82 -19.41
C MET A 409 -3.64 -26.50 -18.18
N TRP A 410 -3.65 -25.25 -17.70
CA TRP A 410 -2.98 -24.84 -16.47
C TRP A 410 -3.42 -25.66 -15.25
N ASN A 411 -4.63 -26.25 -15.24
CA ASN A 411 -5.14 -27.07 -14.12
C ASN A 411 -4.25 -28.28 -13.81
N VAL A 412 -3.55 -28.82 -14.80
CA VAL A 412 -2.71 -30.02 -14.64
C VAL A 412 -1.23 -29.70 -14.36
N PHE A 413 -0.90 -28.42 -14.21
CA PHE A 413 0.44 -27.97 -13.84
C PHE A 413 0.67 -28.21 -12.34
N PRO A 414 1.94 -28.29 -11.89
CA PRO A 414 2.26 -28.28 -10.46
C PRO A 414 1.62 -27.07 -9.77
N LYS A 415 1.12 -27.23 -8.53
CA LYS A 415 0.39 -26.17 -7.80
C LYS A 415 1.10 -24.82 -7.79
N GLN A 416 2.42 -24.83 -7.62
CA GLN A 416 3.26 -23.63 -7.62
C GLN A 416 3.25 -22.85 -8.95
N ASP A 417 2.94 -23.50 -10.07
CA ASP A 417 2.96 -22.91 -11.42
C ASP A 417 1.54 -22.64 -11.96
N GLN A 418 0.48 -23.15 -11.33
CA GLN A 418 -0.90 -23.02 -11.82
C GLN A 418 -1.35 -21.58 -11.95
N LYS A 419 -1.15 -20.76 -10.91
CA LYS A 419 -1.55 -19.34 -10.93
C LYS A 419 -0.85 -18.58 -12.07
N ARG A 420 0.46 -18.77 -12.19
CA ARG A 420 1.28 -18.15 -13.24
C ARG A 420 0.85 -18.60 -14.64
N ALA A 421 0.62 -19.90 -14.83
CA ALA A 421 0.15 -20.44 -16.09
C ALA A 421 -1.27 -19.96 -16.46
N ARG A 422 -2.15 -19.77 -15.48
CA ARG A 422 -3.50 -19.22 -15.71
C ARG A 422 -3.44 -17.74 -16.09
N GLN A 423 -2.63 -16.95 -15.41
CA GLN A 423 -2.55 -15.50 -15.61
C GLN A 423 -1.74 -15.11 -16.85
N TYR A 424 -0.64 -15.81 -17.12
CA TYR A 424 0.35 -15.42 -18.13
C TYR A 424 0.56 -16.47 -19.22
N GLY A 425 -0.08 -17.63 -19.12
CA GLY A 425 0.10 -18.73 -20.06
C GLY A 425 1.39 -19.53 -19.85
N PHE A 426 1.73 -20.31 -20.86
CA PHE A 426 2.95 -21.12 -20.89
C PHE A 426 3.53 -21.14 -22.31
N SER A 427 4.83 -21.35 -22.40
CA SER A 427 5.55 -21.50 -23.67
C SER A 427 6.20 -22.88 -23.74
N VAL A 428 6.25 -23.45 -24.94
CA VAL A 428 6.91 -24.73 -25.17
C VAL A 428 8.27 -24.46 -25.81
N PHE A 429 9.32 -24.96 -25.17
CA PHE A 429 10.68 -24.81 -25.65
C PHE A 429 10.99 -25.89 -26.72
N HIS A 430 11.35 -25.44 -27.92
CA HIS A 430 11.58 -26.26 -29.12
C HIS A 430 13.05 -26.25 -29.59
N GLY A 431 14.03 -26.11 -28.69
CA GLY A 431 15.46 -26.02 -29.04
C GLY A 431 15.96 -27.12 -29.98
N ALA A 432 16.94 -26.77 -30.83
CA ALA A 432 17.50 -27.65 -31.85
C ALA A 432 18.20 -28.87 -31.22
N ALA A 433 17.79 -30.07 -31.65
CA ALA A 433 18.15 -31.42 -31.17
C ALA A 433 17.18 -31.99 -30.11
N ASP A 434 16.24 -32.79 -30.61
CA ASP A 434 15.25 -33.61 -29.90
C ASP A 434 15.86 -34.73 -29.00
N ASP A 435 17.09 -34.59 -28.50
CA ASP A 435 17.71 -35.56 -27.58
C ASP A 435 17.38 -35.23 -26.11
N TYR A 436 16.09 -35.38 -25.78
CA TYR A 436 15.55 -35.22 -24.43
C TYR A 436 15.70 -36.48 -23.59
N THR A 437 16.84 -36.63 -22.91
CA THR A 437 16.86 -37.36 -21.64
C THR A 437 17.65 -36.56 -20.60
N LYS A 438 16.97 -36.06 -19.56
CA LYS A 438 17.52 -35.32 -18.40
C LYS A 438 18.03 -33.88 -18.64
N ALA A 439 18.70 -33.56 -19.75
CA ALA A 439 19.38 -32.26 -19.89
C ALA A 439 18.46 -31.02 -19.87
N GLY A 440 17.34 -31.03 -20.59
CA GLY A 440 16.43 -29.88 -20.64
C GLY A 440 15.63 -29.64 -19.36
N GLU A 441 15.12 -30.71 -18.73
CA GLU A 441 14.44 -30.58 -17.42
C GLU A 441 15.41 -30.17 -16.32
N TYR A 442 16.65 -30.70 -16.36
CA TYR A 442 17.72 -30.25 -15.48
C TYR A 442 18.05 -28.78 -15.72
N TYR A 443 18.17 -28.34 -16.97
CA TYR A 443 18.43 -26.94 -17.30
C TYR A 443 17.36 -26.00 -16.74
N PHE A 444 16.07 -26.20 -17.03
CA PHE A 444 15.03 -25.28 -16.52
C PHE A 444 14.87 -25.33 -15.00
N THR A 445 15.00 -26.52 -14.38
CA THR A 445 14.86 -26.65 -12.93
C THR A 445 16.07 -26.08 -12.20
N GLN A 446 17.28 -26.32 -12.71
CA GLN A 446 18.51 -25.83 -12.09
C GLN A 446 18.73 -24.37 -12.38
N THR A 447 18.53 -23.87 -13.60
CA THR A 447 18.64 -22.44 -13.87
C THR A 447 17.64 -21.64 -13.04
N LYS A 448 16.38 -22.10 -12.91
CA LYS A 448 15.43 -21.46 -12.01
C LYS A 448 15.91 -21.51 -10.56
N LYS A 449 16.37 -22.67 -10.09
CA LYS A 449 16.85 -22.84 -8.71
C LYS A 449 18.10 -22.01 -8.43
N GLU A 450 19.02 -21.91 -9.39
CA GLU A 450 20.23 -21.09 -9.33
C GLU A 450 19.85 -19.61 -9.31
N GLU A 451 18.92 -19.17 -10.15
CA GLU A 451 18.41 -17.79 -10.12
C GLU A 451 17.70 -17.45 -8.80
N ASP A 452 16.84 -18.33 -8.31
CA ASP A 452 16.17 -18.17 -7.02
C ASP A 452 17.19 -18.16 -5.87
N GLN A 453 18.21 -19.04 -5.92
CA GLN A 453 19.27 -19.07 -4.92
C GLN A 453 20.12 -17.80 -4.96
N LEU A 454 20.53 -17.34 -6.14
CA LEU A 454 21.30 -16.10 -6.30
C LEU A 454 20.52 -14.91 -5.74
N PHE A 455 19.21 -14.83 -5.99
CA PHE A 455 18.36 -13.80 -5.40
C PHE A 455 18.33 -13.89 -3.87
N MET A 456 18.18 -15.09 -3.31
CA MET A 456 18.17 -15.29 -1.85
C MET A 456 19.53 -14.99 -1.21
N ASP A 457 20.63 -15.38 -1.86
CA ASP A 457 22.00 -15.07 -1.42
C ASP A 457 22.23 -13.55 -1.43
N GLU A 458 21.75 -12.85 -2.46
CA GLU A 458 21.81 -11.39 -2.53
C GLU A 458 21.02 -10.74 -1.39
N LEU A 459 19.81 -11.24 -1.10
CA LEU A 459 19.04 -10.76 0.06
C LEU A 459 19.75 -11.03 1.38
N ASP A 460 20.32 -12.21 1.59
CA ASP A 460 21.07 -12.52 2.81
C ASP A 460 22.28 -11.59 2.99
N ILE A 461 22.99 -11.23 1.91
CA ILE A 461 24.09 -10.26 1.96
C ILE A 461 23.61 -8.89 2.44
N TYR A 462 22.54 -8.34 1.85
CA TYR A 462 22.06 -7.00 2.18
C TYR A 462 21.20 -6.95 3.46
N THR A 463 20.82 -8.10 4.02
CA THR A 463 20.08 -8.21 5.28
C THR A 463 20.88 -8.84 6.41
N SER A 464 22.20 -8.86 6.26
CA SER A 464 23.16 -9.15 7.32
C SER A 464 23.79 -7.85 7.83
N SER A 465 24.21 -7.84 9.09
CA SER A 465 24.97 -6.73 9.68
C SER A 465 26.27 -6.50 8.91
N SER A 466 26.62 -5.23 8.67
CA SER A 466 27.81 -4.83 7.91
C SER A 466 28.46 -3.62 8.55
N ASP A 467 29.77 -3.68 8.78
CA ASP A 467 30.56 -2.57 9.33
C ASP A 467 30.40 -1.26 8.52
N GLN A 468 30.19 -1.37 7.20
CA GLN A 468 29.98 -0.21 6.34
C GLN A 468 28.63 0.48 6.61
N LEU A 469 27.61 -0.30 6.97
CA LEU A 469 26.30 0.22 7.30
C LEU A 469 26.34 0.87 8.69
N ASP A 470 27.01 0.26 9.66
CA ASP A 470 27.18 0.82 11.00
C ASP A 470 27.92 2.16 10.93
N GLN A 471 29.01 2.24 10.15
CA GLN A 471 29.70 3.50 9.87
C GLN A 471 28.79 4.56 9.23
N SER A 472 27.90 4.16 8.33
CA SER A 472 26.95 5.09 7.70
C SER A 472 25.98 5.67 8.74
N TYR A 473 25.47 4.86 9.68
CA TYR A 473 24.65 5.35 10.78
C TYR A 473 25.42 6.20 11.79
N GLU A 474 26.67 5.86 12.09
CA GLU A 474 27.53 6.67 12.96
C GLU A 474 27.73 8.09 12.39
N MET A 475 27.95 8.21 11.07
CA MET A 475 28.05 9.51 10.40
C MET A 475 26.76 10.34 10.56
N ILE A 476 25.59 9.70 10.42
CA ILE A 476 24.28 10.35 10.55
C ILE A 476 24.03 10.78 12.00
N GLU A 477 24.28 9.89 12.98
CA GLU A 477 24.05 10.20 14.39
C GLU A 477 25.00 11.29 14.90
N LYS A 478 26.27 11.25 14.45
CA LYS A 478 27.24 12.31 14.72
C LYS A 478 26.74 13.66 14.22
N TYR A 479 26.30 13.74 12.97
CA TYR A 479 25.76 14.97 12.40
C TYR A 479 24.56 15.49 13.19
N PHE A 480 23.58 14.64 13.52
CA PHE A 480 22.42 15.12 14.28
C PHE A 480 22.77 15.63 15.67
N LYS A 481 23.74 15.00 16.35
CA LYS A 481 24.26 15.49 17.64
C LYS A 481 24.94 16.87 17.45
N GLU A 482 25.83 16.99 16.47
CA GLU A 482 26.54 18.23 16.16
C GLU A 482 25.59 19.35 15.71
N TYR A 483 24.56 19.04 14.91
CA TYR A 483 23.56 20.02 14.46
C TYR A 483 22.73 20.57 15.61
N GLN A 484 22.33 19.71 16.56
CA GLN A 484 21.63 20.16 17.77
C GLN A 484 22.53 21.04 18.65
N ALA A 485 23.80 20.64 18.86
CA ALA A 485 24.78 21.44 19.59
C ALA A 485 25.04 22.78 18.91
N TYR A 486 25.20 22.79 17.59
CA TYR A 486 25.33 23.99 16.76
C TYR A 486 24.12 24.92 16.86
N CYS A 487 22.90 24.38 16.72
CA CYS A 487 21.68 25.17 16.90
C CYS A 487 21.60 25.78 18.29
N LYS A 488 22.04 25.04 19.31
CA LYS A 488 22.07 25.51 20.69
C LYS A 488 23.13 26.59 20.93
N PHE A 489 24.31 26.43 20.32
CA PHE A 489 25.35 27.46 20.26
C PHE A 489 24.82 28.76 19.63
N VAL A 490 24.11 28.66 18.49
CA VAL A 490 23.50 29.82 17.82
C VAL A 490 22.41 30.48 18.68
N ASP A 491 21.59 29.73 19.40
CA ASP A 491 20.63 30.32 20.35
C ASP A 491 21.33 31.06 21.51
N GLY A 492 22.38 30.45 22.08
CA GLY A 492 23.22 31.10 23.09
C GLY A 492 23.89 32.35 22.55
N LEU A 493 24.36 32.33 21.30
CA LEU A 493 24.98 33.48 20.65
C LEU A 493 23.97 34.59 20.39
N ALA A 494 22.76 34.25 19.93
CA ALA A 494 21.66 35.20 19.75
C ALA A 494 21.27 35.86 21.08
N LYS A 495 21.37 35.10 22.19
CA LYS A 495 21.13 35.61 23.54
C LYS A 495 22.27 36.51 24.04
N PHE A 496 23.53 36.11 23.81
CA PHE A 496 24.73 36.89 24.14
C PHE A 496 24.77 38.22 23.37
N ALA A 497 24.53 38.17 22.06
CA ALA A 497 24.53 39.33 21.18
C ALA A 497 23.21 40.11 21.20
N ASP A 498 22.22 39.64 21.97
CA ASP A 498 20.87 40.22 22.07
C ASP A 498 20.32 40.62 20.68
N SER A 499 20.35 39.65 19.78
CA SER A 499 19.99 39.83 18.37
C SER A 499 19.29 38.58 17.84
N LYS A 500 18.04 38.74 17.41
CA LYS A 500 17.26 37.65 16.80
C LYS A 500 17.77 37.26 15.42
N GLU A 501 18.34 38.21 14.67
CA GLU A 501 18.88 38.00 13.32
C GLU A 501 20.06 37.01 13.30
N VAL A 502 20.75 36.81 14.43
CA VAL A 502 21.81 35.79 14.56
C VAL A 502 21.25 34.37 14.41
N LYS A 503 19.95 34.15 14.68
CA LYS A 503 19.34 32.82 14.52
C LYS A 503 19.31 32.34 13.07
N ASP A 504 19.48 33.24 12.10
CA ASP A 504 19.58 32.89 10.68
C ASP A 504 20.76 31.94 10.40
N PHE A 505 21.79 31.87 11.26
CA PHE A 505 22.87 30.88 11.12
C PHE A 505 22.38 29.42 11.17
N LYS A 506 21.21 29.14 11.76
CA LYS A 506 20.65 27.78 11.82
C LYS A 506 20.23 27.21 10.46
N LEU A 507 20.03 28.07 9.46
CA LEU A 507 19.53 27.68 8.14
C LEU A 507 20.68 27.17 7.26
N ILE A 508 21.11 25.94 7.52
CA ILE A 508 22.15 25.29 6.72
C ILE A 508 21.50 24.69 5.46
N PRO A 509 21.93 25.05 4.24
CA PRO A 509 21.36 24.50 3.01
C PRO A 509 21.36 22.96 2.97
N GLU A 510 22.48 22.35 3.39
CA GLU A 510 22.69 20.91 3.39
C GLU A 510 21.77 20.14 4.35
N GLN A 511 21.23 20.79 5.39
CA GLN A 511 20.24 20.17 6.28
C GLN A 511 18.99 19.73 5.49
N THR A 512 18.57 20.54 4.51
CA THR A 512 17.42 20.20 3.66
C THR A 512 17.70 18.94 2.84
N ASN A 513 18.92 18.80 2.32
CA ASN A 513 19.33 17.62 1.56
C ASN A 513 19.35 16.36 2.45
N VAL A 514 19.81 16.48 3.70
CA VAL A 514 19.79 15.37 4.66
C VAL A 514 18.36 14.92 4.96
N LEU A 515 17.45 15.87 5.24
CA LEU A 515 16.05 15.55 5.53
C LEU A 515 15.34 14.89 4.33
N ASN A 516 15.51 15.47 3.13
CA ASN A 516 14.94 14.90 1.91
C ASN A 516 15.48 13.48 1.64
N GLU A 517 16.74 13.20 1.96
CA GLU A 517 17.32 11.88 1.73
C GLU A 517 16.82 10.83 2.73
N ILE A 518 16.44 11.23 3.94
CA ILE A 518 15.74 10.35 4.90
C ILE A 518 14.37 9.95 4.36
N ASP A 519 13.61 10.90 3.82
CA ASP A 519 12.32 10.62 3.18
C ASP A 519 12.48 9.67 1.98
N ASN A 520 13.51 9.87 1.16
CA ASN A 520 13.85 8.97 0.05
C ASN A 520 14.16 7.54 0.52
N ILE A 521 14.90 7.39 1.62
CA ILE A 521 15.20 6.09 2.22
C ILE A 521 13.92 5.43 2.75
N GLN A 522 13.02 6.19 3.39
CA GLN A 522 11.74 5.67 3.84
C GLN A 522 10.90 5.15 2.67
N ALA A 523 10.77 5.95 1.60
CA ALA A 523 10.04 5.56 0.40
C ALA A 523 10.62 4.29 -0.22
N LEU A 524 11.95 4.24 -0.41
CA LEU A 524 12.63 3.07 -0.97
C LEU A 524 12.50 1.83 -0.08
N ARG A 525 12.63 1.98 1.24
CA ARG A 525 12.43 0.86 2.17
C ARG A 525 11.03 0.28 2.05
N ASN A 526 10.00 1.13 2.00
CA ASN A 526 8.62 0.68 1.82
C ASN A 526 8.43 0.00 0.45
N LEU A 527 9.06 0.53 -0.60
CA LEU A 527 9.02 -0.05 -1.94
C LEU A 527 9.69 -1.44 -1.98
N VAL A 528 10.89 -1.61 -1.39
CA VAL A 528 11.55 -2.93 -1.26
C VAL A 528 10.60 -3.92 -0.59
N LEU A 529 9.99 -3.53 0.54
CA LEU A 529 9.08 -4.41 1.28
C LEU A 529 7.86 -4.81 0.43
N SER A 530 7.33 -3.90 -0.39
CA SER A 530 6.26 -4.21 -1.34
C SER A 530 6.70 -5.22 -2.41
N GLN A 531 7.84 -4.99 -3.06
CA GLN A 531 8.35 -5.88 -4.10
C GLN A 531 8.67 -7.28 -3.54
N LEU A 532 9.27 -7.35 -2.35
CA LEU A 532 9.56 -8.62 -1.67
C LEU A 532 8.28 -9.38 -1.29
N LYS A 533 7.21 -8.69 -0.89
CA LYS A 533 5.92 -9.33 -0.60
C LYS A 533 5.36 -10.05 -1.83
N GLY A 534 5.62 -9.53 -3.04
CA GLY A 534 5.25 -10.16 -4.30
C GLY A 534 6.21 -11.25 -4.79
N ALA A 535 7.49 -11.18 -4.39
CA ALA A 535 8.55 -12.08 -4.85
C ALA A 535 8.82 -13.28 -3.94
N LEU A 536 8.41 -13.23 -2.66
CA LEU A 536 8.76 -14.23 -1.65
C LEU A 536 7.56 -15.03 -1.13
N SER A 537 7.85 -16.18 -0.54
CA SER A 537 6.87 -16.90 0.29
C SER A 537 6.50 -16.08 1.53
N ALA A 538 5.32 -16.32 2.11
CA ALA A 538 4.89 -15.61 3.33
C ALA A 538 5.82 -15.85 4.54
N ALA A 539 6.56 -16.96 4.57
CA ALA A 539 7.53 -17.25 5.62
C ALA A 539 8.81 -16.43 5.42
N ASP A 540 9.37 -16.46 4.21
CA ASP A 540 10.60 -15.73 3.87
C ASP A 540 10.37 -14.23 3.94
N TYR A 541 9.23 -13.75 3.43
CA TYR A 541 8.86 -12.35 3.54
C TYR A 541 8.88 -11.85 4.99
N ARG A 542 8.31 -12.61 5.94
CA ARG A 542 8.33 -12.23 7.36
C ARG A 542 9.74 -12.17 7.94
N LYS A 543 10.62 -13.10 7.55
CA LYS A 543 12.04 -13.09 7.94
C LYS A 543 12.72 -11.82 7.42
N TYR A 544 12.73 -11.61 6.11
CA TYR A 544 13.50 -10.52 5.49
C TYR A 544 12.90 -9.14 5.76
N SER A 545 11.58 -9.01 5.84
CA SER A 545 10.95 -7.72 6.20
C SER A 545 11.35 -7.25 7.58
N LYS A 546 11.46 -8.17 8.55
CA LYS A 546 11.97 -7.86 9.88
C LYS A 546 13.44 -7.42 9.81
N CYS A 547 14.31 -8.21 9.17
CA CYS A 547 15.72 -7.84 9.03
C CYS A 547 15.90 -6.47 8.37
N ILE A 548 15.15 -6.18 7.31
CA ILE A 548 15.23 -4.89 6.62
C ILE A 548 14.80 -3.74 7.54
N LYS A 549 13.72 -3.91 8.30
CA LYS A 549 13.27 -2.86 9.25
C LYS A 549 14.29 -2.62 10.37
N ASP A 550 14.92 -3.68 10.86
CA ASP A 550 15.89 -3.62 11.95
C ASP A 550 17.22 -2.99 11.46
N ILE A 551 17.73 -3.43 10.31
CA ILE A 551 19.01 -3.01 9.73
C ILE A 551 18.90 -1.64 9.04
N TYR A 552 17.79 -1.38 8.35
CA TYR A 552 17.50 -0.13 7.66
C TYR A 552 16.50 0.72 8.46
N SER A 553 16.82 0.94 9.74
CA SER A 553 16.06 1.82 10.64
C SER A 553 16.08 3.27 10.11
N LEU A 554 14.96 3.99 10.25
CA LEU A 554 14.91 5.38 9.79
C LEU A 554 15.56 6.27 10.83
N PRO A 555 16.53 7.11 10.44
CA PRO A 555 17.06 8.14 11.33
C PRO A 555 15.96 9.13 11.71
N ASP A 556 15.82 9.40 13.01
CA ASP A 556 14.88 10.39 13.53
C ASP A 556 15.59 11.74 13.71
N PRO A 557 15.27 12.77 12.91
CA PRO A 557 15.89 14.10 13.05
C PRO A 557 15.47 14.81 14.35
N ASP A 558 14.31 14.49 14.90
CA ASP A 558 13.73 15.15 16.08
C ASP A 558 14.16 14.48 17.41
N LYS A 559 14.76 13.29 17.33
CA LYS A 559 15.33 12.60 18.50
C LYS A 559 16.35 13.50 19.20
N LYS A 560 16.13 13.76 20.49
CA LYS A 560 17.04 14.53 21.34
C LYS A 560 18.36 13.78 21.55
N ARG A 561 19.49 14.45 21.28
CA ARG A 561 20.87 13.90 21.35
C ARG A 561 21.82 14.71 22.24
N ILE A 562 21.39 15.87 22.71
CA ILE A 562 22.18 16.74 23.59
C ILE A 562 21.54 16.88 24.98
N ALA A 563 22.37 17.18 25.98
CA ALA A 563 21.95 17.53 27.33
C ALA A 563 21.11 18.83 27.34
N GLU A 564 20.29 19.00 28.37
CA GLU A 564 19.54 20.24 28.53
C GLU A 564 20.43 21.37 29.01
N SER A 565 20.30 22.53 28.35
CA SER A 565 20.91 23.78 28.79
C SER A 565 19.99 24.93 28.42
N THR A 566 19.99 25.99 29.20
CA THR A 566 19.25 27.22 28.87
C THR A 566 20.09 28.12 27.98
N ASP A 567 19.43 28.97 27.19
CA ASP A 567 20.14 29.93 26.32
C ASP A 567 21.02 30.89 27.12
N ASN A 568 20.67 31.17 28.39
CA ASN A 568 21.46 32.00 29.30
C ASN A 568 22.77 31.33 29.73
N GLN A 569 22.73 30.02 30.02
CA GLN A 569 23.90 29.24 30.40
C GLN A 569 24.89 29.21 29.23
N VAL A 570 24.39 28.90 28.02
CA VAL A 570 25.21 28.90 26.80
C VAL A 570 25.74 30.30 26.47
N ALA A 571 24.94 31.36 26.66
CA ALA A 571 25.42 32.74 26.49
C ALA A 571 26.55 33.10 27.47
N SER A 572 26.46 32.63 28.71
CA SER A 572 27.48 32.83 29.76
C SER A 572 28.76 32.07 29.43
N TYR A 573 28.62 30.83 28.95
CA TYR A 573 29.71 30.01 28.44
C TYR A 573 30.44 30.69 27.27
N ILE A 574 29.72 31.18 26.27
CA ILE A 574 30.27 31.97 25.15
C ILE A 574 31.04 33.19 25.68
N ALA A 575 30.44 33.97 26.57
CA ALA A 575 31.11 35.13 27.16
C ALA A 575 32.42 34.75 27.87
N ARG A 576 32.48 33.59 28.52
CA ARG A 576 33.65 33.07 29.22
C ARG A 576 34.76 32.67 28.23
N ILE A 577 34.46 31.77 27.29
CA ILE A 577 35.48 31.14 26.43
C ILE A 577 36.04 32.10 25.38
N PHE A 578 35.27 33.12 24.96
CA PHE A 578 35.73 34.14 24.00
C PHE A 578 36.18 35.45 24.67
N SER A 579 36.20 35.52 26.01
CA SER A 579 36.66 36.73 26.71
C SER A 579 38.15 36.99 26.46
N TRP A 580 38.48 38.21 26.04
CA TRP A 580 39.87 38.64 25.88
C TRP A 580 40.51 38.89 27.26
N ARG A 581 41.24 37.91 27.82
CA ARG A 581 42.00 38.09 29.07
C ARG A 581 43.48 38.33 28.77
N SER A 582 44.07 39.35 29.38
CA SER A 582 45.48 39.73 29.19
C SER A 582 46.49 38.83 29.91
N GLU A 583 46.05 37.89 30.76
CA GLU A 583 46.93 37.15 31.69
C GLU A 583 46.90 35.62 31.54
N THR A 584 46.05 35.07 30.66
CA THR A 584 46.01 33.63 30.37
C THR A 584 46.07 33.44 28.87
N GLU A 585 47.05 32.64 28.41
CA GLU A 585 47.29 32.28 27.01
C GLU A 585 45.98 32.23 26.21
N ASN A 586 45.90 33.01 25.12
CA ASN A 586 44.82 32.95 24.12
C ASN A 586 44.79 31.54 23.52
N LYS A 587 44.13 30.60 24.21
CA LYS A 587 43.92 29.26 23.66
C LYS A 587 42.87 29.38 22.56
N PRO A 588 43.17 28.90 21.34
CA PRO A 588 42.17 28.87 20.28
C PRO A 588 40.98 28.02 20.76
N VAL A 589 39.77 28.53 20.52
CA VAL A 589 38.56 27.70 20.67
C VAL A 589 38.61 26.67 19.54
N ILE A 590 38.27 25.43 19.86
CA ILE A 590 38.23 24.33 18.89
C ILE A 590 36.77 23.93 18.75
N THR A 591 36.22 24.07 17.54
CA THR A 591 34.81 23.81 17.24
C THR A 591 34.31 22.46 17.75
N SER A 592 35.12 21.40 17.62
CA SER A 592 34.72 20.07 18.11
C SER A 592 34.53 20.05 19.63
N VAL A 593 35.43 20.69 20.37
CA VAL A 593 35.33 20.79 21.84
C VAL A 593 34.13 21.66 22.23
N LEU A 594 33.89 22.76 21.52
CA LEU A 594 32.72 23.61 21.71
C LEU A 594 31.41 22.83 21.56
N PHE A 595 31.29 22.02 20.50
CA PHE A 595 30.10 21.21 20.27
C PHE A 595 29.95 20.10 21.31
N ASP A 596 31.05 19.46 21.71
CA ASP A 596 31.04 18.43 22.75
C ASP A 596 30.62 19.01 24.11
N ASP A 597 31.17 20.16 24.53
CA ASP A 597 30.81 20.84 25.77
C ASP A 597 29.32 21.18 25.81
N ILE A 598 28.78 21.73 24.71
CA ILE A 598 27.35 22.05 24.60
C ILE A 598 26.50 20.78 24.56
N ALA A 599 26.95 19.74 23.85
CA ALA A 599 26.22 18.49 23.74
C ALA A 599 26.14 17.73 25.06
N GLU A 600 27.20 17.81 25.87
CA GLU A 600 27.28 17.18 27.19
C GLU A 600 26.68 18.04 28.32
N GLY A 601 26.43 19.33 28.05
CA GLY A 601 25.89 20.28 29.02
C GLY A 601 26.95 20.88 29.94
N ASN A 602 28.23 20.81 29.57
CA ASN A 602 29.39 21.35 30.30
C ASN A 602 29.52 22.88 30.13
N VAL A 603 28.40 23.60 30.22
CA VAL A 603 28.32 25.06 29.96
C VAL A 603 28.28 25.90 31.24
N ASP A 604 28.19 25.27 32.42
CA ASP A 604 27.97 25.95 33.71
C ASP A 604 29.23 26.21 34.56
N ASP A 605 30.40 25.67 34.18
CA ASP A 605 31.58 25.61 35.08
C ASP A 605 32.27 26.93 35.48
#